data_AF-A0A921GX52-F1
#
_entry.id   AF-A0A921GX52-F1
#
_cell.length_a   1.000
_cell.length_b   1.000
_cell.length_c   1.000
_cell.angle_alpha   90.00
_cell.angle_beta   90.00
_cell.angle_gamma   90.00
#
_symmetry.space_group_name_H-M   'P 1'
#
loop_
_entity.id
_entity.type
_entity.pdbx_description
1 polymer ?
#
loop_
_entity_poly.entity_id
_entity_poly.type
_entity_poly.pdbx_seq_one_letter_code
_entity_poly.pdbx_strand_id
1 'polypeptide(L)'
;MEWLKLIGIVIIIAGFLLKIDTIAVVLIAAIVTGLVSGMDFTDILSTLGKAFTDNRLVTLFLLTLPMVGLIERFGLKQQASKLIGKIDKVTSGRLMTVYLGVRELAGLASIRIGGHPQFVRPLINPMVQGALRTRFKLNSKQVEDKDVELIKAQTSAMENYGNFFGQNLFVGGAGILLMVGTFKSLKINVDAVDLALASVPIALITFVIVWLNNMRLDRYFQRKYEQQEVTKDE
;
A
#
# COMPACT_ATOMS: atom_id res chain seq x y z
N MET A 1 27.29 -31.05 -12.07
CA MET A 1 27.42 -29.68 -12.61
C MET A 1 26.10 -28.90 -12.68
N GLU A 2 24.94 -29.47 -12.30
CA GLU A 2 23.66 -28.73 -12.35
C GLU A 2 23.53 -27.66 -11.24
N TRP A 3 24.17 -27.86 -10.09
CA TRP A 3 24.01 -26.98 -8.93
C TRP A 3 24.67 -25.61 -9.12
N LEU A 4 25.64 -25.51 -10.04
CA LEU A 4 26.26 -24.25 -10.43
C LEU A 4 25.25 -23.26 -11.03
N LYS A 5 24.17 -23.76 -11.66
CA LYS A 5 23.09 -22.92 -12.20
C LYS A 5 22.31 -22.19 -11.10
N LEU A 6 22.42 -22.63 -9.84
CA LEU A 6 21.78 -21.97 -8.69
C LEU A 6 22.63 -20.84 -8.08
N ILE A 7 23.78 -20.51 -8.67
CA ILE A 7 24.68 -19.48 -8.14
C ILE A 7 24.01 -18.10 -8.04
N GLY A 8 23.03 -17.80 -8.90
CA GLY A 8 22.22 -16.59 -8.80
C GLY A 8 21.50 -16.46 -7.45
N ILE A 9 21.02 -17.56 -6.87
CA ILE A 9 20.36 -17.55 -5.56
C ILE A 9 21.35 -17.14 -4.47
N VAL A 10 22.58 -17.66 -4.53
CA VAL A 10 23.65 -17.31 -3.58
C VAL A 10 24.01 -15.83 -3.70
N ILE A 11 24.11 -15.30 -4.93
CA ILE A 11 24.37 -13.88 -5.19
C ILE A 11 23.25 -13.01 -4.61
N ILE A 12 21.98 -13.41 -4.78
CA ILE A 12 20.83 -12.68 -4.22
C ILE A 12 20.88 -12.67 -2.70
N ILE A 13 21.10 -13.82 -2.07
CA ILE A 13 21.16 -13.94 -0.60
C ILE A 13 22.30 -13.08 -0.05
N ALA A 14 23.50 -13.18 -0.63
CA ALA A 14 24.66 -12.41 -0.20
C ALA A 14 24.45 -10.90 -0.43
N GLY A 15 23.92 -10.49 -1.59
CA GLY A 15 23.67 -9.09 -1.90
C GLY A 15 22.63 -8.45 -0.97
N PHE A 16 21.57 -9.18 -0.62
CA PHE A 16 20.56 -8.70 0.33
C PHE A 16 21.09 -8.65 1.77
N LEU A 17 21.90 -9.64 2.19
CA LEU A 17 22.58 -9.60 3.50
C LEU A 17 23.50 -8.38 3.63
N LEU A 18 24.20 -8.02 2.54
CA LEU A 18 25.07 -6.86 2.47
C LEU A 18 24.33 -5.54 2.22
N LYS A 19 22.99 -5.56 2.13
CA LYS A 19 22.13 -4.38 1.86
C LYS A 19 22.53 -3.59 0.60
N ILE A 20 23.05 -4.28 -0.41
CA ILE A 20 23.37 -3.69 -1.71
C ILE A 20 22.05 -3.38 -2.45
N ASP A 21 22.08 -2.42 -3.38
CA ASP A 21 20.94 -2.09 -4.23
C ASP A 21 20.28 -3.35 -4.82
N THR A 22 19.00 -3.52 -4.53
CA THR A 22 18.25 -4.74 -4.84
C THR A 22 18.19 -4.99 -6.35
N ILE A 23 18.07 -3.93 -7.15
CA ILE A 23 17.95 -4.04 -8.61
C ILE A 23 19.30 -4.49 -9.20
N ALA A 24 20.40 -3.89 -8.76
CA ALA A 24 21.74 -4.27 -9.19
C ALA A 24 22.06 -5.74 -8.83
N VAL A 25 21.73 -6.16 -7.61
CA VAL A 25 21.93 -7.55 -7.15
C VAL A 25 21.16 -8.54 -8.04
N VAL A 26 19.87 -8.27 -8.32
CA VAL A 26 19.04 -9.14 -9.16
C VAL A 26 19.55 -9.18 -10.61
N LEU A 27 19.99 -8.05 -11.18
CA LEU A 27 20.55 -8.01 -12.53
C LEU A 27 21.85 -8.81 -12.64
N ILE A 28 22.77 -8.63 -11.69
CA ILE A 28 24.04 -9.37 -11.65
C ILE A 28 23.75 -10.87 -11.50
N ALA A 29 22.86 -11.25 -10.59
CA ALA A 29 22.48 -12.64 -10.39
C ALA A 29 21.88 -13.27 -11.67
N ALA A 30 21.03 -12.54 -12.39
CA ALA A 30 20.44 -13.01 -13.64
C ALA A 30 21.49 -13.18 -14.75
N ILE A 31 22.42 -12.23 -14.89
CA ILE A 31 23.51 -12.31 -15.88
C ILE A 31 24.44 -13.48 -15.56
N VAL A 32 24.90 -13.60 -14.30
CA VAL A 32 25.80 -14.69 -13.89
C VAL A 32 25.13 -16.05 -14.04
N THR A 33 23.85 -16.18 -13.68
CA THR A 33 23.08 -17.41 -13.88
C THR A 33 22.95 -17.76 -15.36
N GLY A 34 22.72 -16.75 -16.20
CA GLY A 34 22.67 -16.90 -17.65
C GLY A 34 23.97 -17.46 -18.21
N LEU A 35 25.10 -16.83 -17.87
CA LEU A 35 26.44 -17.23 -18.31
C LEU A 35 26.81 -18.63 -17.83
N VAL A 36 26.55 -18.95 -16.57
CA VAL A 36 26.82 -20.28 -15.99
C VAL A 36 25.93 -21.37 -16.60
N SER A 37 24.76 -20.99 -17.11
CA SER A 37 23.86 -21.91 -17.83
C SER A 37 24.27 -22.11 -19.30
N GLY A 38 25.34 -21.46 -19.76
CA GLY A 38 25.84 -21.58 -21.13
C GLY A 38 25.08 -20.72 -22.15
N MET A 39 24.31 -19.72 -21.69
CA MET A 39 23.70 -18.74 -22.61
C MET A 39 24.74 -17.70 -23.04
N ASP A 40 24.72 -17.36 -24.33
CA ASP A 40 25.49 -16.24 -24.85
C ASP A 40 24.92 -14.91 -24.36
N PHE A 41 25.76 -13.86 -24.33
CA PHE A 41 25.36 -12.56 -23.79
C PHE A 41 24.11 -11.97 -24.49
N THR A 42 24.01 -12.16 -25.81
CA THR A 42 22.84 -11.72 -26.59
C THR A 42 21.58 -12.47 -26.18
N ASP A 43 21.68 -13.76 -25.89
CA ASP A 43 20.54 -14.59 -25.45
C ASP A 43 20.11 -14.23 -24.03
N ILE A 44 21.05 -13.90 -23.15
CA ILE A 44 20.77 -13.37 -21.82
C ILE A 44 20.00 -12.06 -21.95
N LEU A 45 20.47 -11.12 -22.79
CA LEU A 45 19.83 -9.83 -22.99
C LEU A 45 18.43 -9.99 -23.62
N SER A 46 18.28 -10.88 -24.59
CA SER A 46 17.00 -11.23 -25.22
C SER A 46 16.02 -11.82 -24.20
N THR A 47 16.49 -12.72 -23.34
CA THR A 47 15.69 -13.34 -22.28
C THR A 47 15.24 -12.31 -21.24
N LEU A 48 16.13 -11.41 -20.81
CA LEU A 48 15.79 -10.31 -19.92
C LEU A 48 14.77 -9.36 -20.57
N GLY A 49 14.95 -9.01 -21.84
CA GLY A 49 14.03 -8.15 -22.59
C GLY A 49 12.65 -8.79 -22.79
N LYS A 50 12.61 -10.09 -23.10
CA LYS A 50 11.37 -10.86 -23.21
C LYS A 50 10.66 -10.94 -21.87
N ALA A 51 11.37 -11.25 -20.79
CA ALA A 51 10.81 -11.25 -19.44
C ALA A 51 10.24 -9.88 -19.05
N PHE A 52 10.91 -8.78 -19.43
CA PHE A 52 10.40 -7.42 -19.21
C PHE A 52 9.12 -7.14 -20.02
N THR A 53 9.09 -7.55 -21.29
CA THR A 53 7.94 -7.33 -22.18
C THR A 53 6.72 -8.18 -21.78
N ASP A 54 6.96 -9.43 -21.39
CA ASP A 54 5.93 -10.34 -20.89
C ASP A 54 5.33 -9.79 -19.57
N ASN A 55 6.14 -9.12 -18.76
CA ASN A 55 5.72 -8.46 -17.53
C ASN A 55 5.44 -6.95 -17.70
N ARG A 56 5.17 -6.46 -18.92
CA ARG A 56 4.91 -5.02 -19.20
C ARG A 56 3.80 -4.40 -18.34
N LEU A 57 2.86 -5.20 -17.85
CA LEU A 57 1.81 -4.75 -16.94
C LEU A 57 2.38 -4.28 -15.59
N VAL A 58 3.49 -4.85 -15.13
CA VAL A 58 4.22 -4.36 -13.95
C VAL A 58 4.69 -2.93 -14.22
N THR A 59 5.31 -2.68 -15.38
CA THR A 59 5.83 -1.36 -15.80
C THR A 59 4.78 -0.25 -15.85
N LEU A 60 3.48 -0.57 -15.95
CA LEU A 60 2.40 0.42 -15.84
C LEU A 60 2.41 1.18 -14.51
N PHE A 61 3.06 0.66 -13.45
CA PHE A 61 3.26 1.42 -12.22
C PHE A 61 4.00 2.76 -12.48
N LEU A 62 4.86 2.85 -13.50
CA LEU A 62 5.58 4.08 -13.83
C LEU A 62 4.65 5.18 -14.33
N LEU A 63 3.52 4.83 -14.98
CA LEU A 63 2.51 5.81 -15.43
C LEU A 63 1.81 6.49 -14.26
N THR A 64 1.90 5.93 -13.05
CA THR A 64 1.33 6.55 -11.86
C THR A 64 2.04 7.85 -11.48
N LEU A 65 3.35 7.93 -11.70
CA LEU A 65 4.13 9.13 -11.38
C LEU A 65 3.66 10.37 -12.17
N PRO A 66 3.58 10.36 -13.52
CA PRO A 66 3.10 11.52 -14.27
C PRO A 66 1.60 11.77 -14.04
N MET A 67 0.80 10.73 -13.87
CA MET A 67 -0.63 10.87 -13.57
C MET A 67 -0.86 11.60 -12.22
N VAL A 68 -0.14 11.21 -11.17
CA VAL A 68 -0.20 11.87 -9.86
C VAL A 68 0.35 13.30 -9.97
N GLY A 69 1.46 13.49 -10.69
CA GLY A 69 2.02 14.82 -10.94
C GLY A 69 1.03 15.75 -11.63
N LEU A 70 0.27 15.25 -12.62
CA LEU A 70 -0.80 16.02 -13.27
C LEU A 70 -1.91 16.37 -12.29
N ILE A 71 -2.43 15.37 -11.58
CA ILE A 71 -3.54 15.55 -10.63
C ILE A 71 -3.17 16.52 -9.49
N GLU A 72 -1.94 16.43 -8.96
CA GLU A 72 -1.40 17.37 -7.97
C GLU A 72 -1.22 18.78 -8.56
N ARG A 73 -0.72 18.90 -9.80
CA ARG A 73 -0.56 20.18 -10.52
C ARG A 73 -1.90 20.87 -10.76
N PHE A 74 -2.96 20.11 -11.07
CA PHE A 74 -4.32 20.64 -11.23
C PHE A 74 -5.03 20.93 -9.90
N GLY A 75 -4.35 20.74 -8.77
CA GLY A 75 -4.80 21.21 -7.47
C GLY A 75 -5.73 20.26 -6.72
N LEU A 76 -5.75 18.95 -7.05
CA LEU A 76 -6.61 17.98 -6.37
C LEU A 76 -6.41 18.01 -4.86
N LYS A 77 -5.15 18.09 -4.42
CA LYS A 77 -4.77 18.17 -3.00
C LYS A 77 -5.44 19.36 -2.30
N GLN A 78 -5.43 20.53 -2.93
CA GLN A 78 -6.01 21.77 -2.40
C GLN A 78 -7.53 21.66 -2.39
N GLN A 79 -8.14 21.10 -3.44
CA GLN A 79 -9.59 20.93 -3.53
C GLN A 79 -10.11 19.93 -2.49
N ALA A 80 -9.41 18.81 -2.30
CA ALA A 80 -9.74 17.81 -1.30
C ALA A 80 -9.66 18.38 0.12
N SER A 81 -8.61 19.16 0.42
CA SER A 81 -8.48 19.87 1.69
C SER A 81 -9.59 20.90 1.90
N LYS A 82 -10.00 21.64 0.86
CA LYS A 82 -11.11 22.61 0.93
C LYS A 82 -12.45 21.91 1.18
N LEU A 83 -12.70 20.77 0.53
CA LEU A 83 -13.95 20.03 0.67
C LEU A 83 -14.12 19.50 2.09
N ILE A 84 -13.05 18.94 2.67
CA ILE A 84 -13.04 18.47 4.05
C ILE A 84 -13.07 19.62 5.05
N GLY A 85 -12.42 20.74 4.75
CA GLY A 85 -12.47 21.95 5.58
C GLY A 85 -13.87 22.55 5.75
N LYS A 86 -14.86 22.14 4.95
CA LYS A 86 -16.28 22.52 5.12
C LYS A 86 -17.03 21.61 6.11
N ILE A 87 -16.42 20.53 6.57
CA ILE A 87 -17.06 19.52 7.41
C ILE A 87 -16.41 19.53 8.80
N ASP A 88 -16.89 20.42 9.67
CA ASP A 88 -16.31 20.69 11.00
C ASP A 88 -16.26 19.49 11.94
N LYS A 89 -17.06 18.44 11.69
CA LYS A 89 -17.18 17.26 12.58
C LYS A 89 -16.28 16.08 12.22
N VAL A 90 -15.50 16.19 11.15
CA VAL A 90 -14.71 15.08 10.62
C VAL A 90 -13.29 15.12 11.20
N THR A 91 -12.92 14.07 11.93
CA THR A 91 -11.58 13.91 12.50
C THR A 91 -10.67 13.13 11.55
N SER A 92 -9.36 13.28 11.70
CA SER A 92 -8.35 12.53 10.94
C SER A 92 -8.56 11.01 11.06
N GLY A 93 -8.78 10.50 12.28
CA GLY A 93 -9.04 9.08 12.53
C GLY A 93 -10.35 8.57 11.91
N ARG A 94 -11.42 9.38 11.96
CA ARG A 94 -12.69 9.03 11.29
C ARG A 94 -12.53 8.95 9.77
N LEU A 95 -11.83 9.88 9.14
CA LEU A 95 -11.54 9.82 7.70
C LEU A 95 -10.79 8.54 7.32
N MET A 96 -9.74 8.20 8.08
CA MET A 96 -8.97 6.98 7.84
C MET A 96 -9.82 5.72 8.00
N THR A 97 -10.73 5.70 8.97
CA THR A 97 -11.66 4.58 9.18
C THR A 97 -12.66 4.46 8.02
N VAL A 98 -13.22 5.59 7.56
CA VAL A 98 -14.13 5.60 6.40
C VAL A 98 -13.38 5.11 5.15
N TYR A 99 -12.16 5.59 4.94
CA TYR A 99 -11.34 5.14 3.81
C TYR A 99 -11.05 3.64 3.87
N LEU A 100 -10.68 3.09 5.04
CA LEU A 100 -10.51 1.65 5.23
C LEU A 100 -11.76 0.87 4.81
N GLY A 101 -12.94 1.29 5.29
CA GLY A 101 -14.21 0.63 4.96
C GLY A 101 -14.55 0.69 3.47
N VAL A 102 -14.39 1.86 2.85
CA VAL A 102 -14.54 2.01 1.39
C VAL A 102 -13.57 1.08 0.65
N ARG A 103 -12.33 0.97 1.13
CA ARG A 103 -11.31 0.15 0.49
C ARG A 103 -11.59 -1.34 0.59
N GLU A 104 -12.09 -1.78 1.74
CA GLU A 104 -12.47 -3.17 2.01
C GLU A 104 -13.71 -3.58 1.19
N LEU A 105 -14.73 -2.70 1.13
CA LEU A 105 -15.91 -2.87 0.27
C LEU A 105 -15.56 -2.92 -1.22
N ALA A 106 -14.61 -2.10 -1.66
CA ALA A 106 -14.11 -2.19 -3.03
C ALA A 106 -13.37 -3.52 -3.27
N GLY A 107 -12.60 -3.99 -2.29
CA GLY A 107 -11.93 -5.30 -2.33
C GLY A 107 -12.91 -6.46 -2.51
N LEU A 108 -14.05 -6.45 -1.79
CA LEU A 108 -15.15 -7.41 -1.95
C LEU A 108 -15.65 -7.51 -3.40
N ALA A 109 -15.77 -6.37 -4.07
CA ALA A 109 -16.20 -6.28 -5.46
C ALA A 109 -15.05 -6.47 -6.48
N SER A 110 -13.85 -6.82 -6.03
CA SER A 110 -12.62 -6.86 -6.85
C SER A 110 -12.31 -5.53 -7.56
N ILE A 111 -12.80 -4.40 -7.02
CA ILE A 111 -12.54 -3.07 -7.54
C ILE A 111 -11.20 -2.59 -6.99
N ARG A 112 -10.26 -2.33 -7.90
CA ARG A 112 -8.97 -1.75 -7.56
C ARG A 112 -9.11 -0.23 -7.42
N ILE A 113 -9.31 0.23 -6.19
CA ILE A 113 -9.06 1.64 -5.86
C ILE A 113 -7.56 1.87 -5.97
N GLY A 114 -7.17 2.98 -6.61
CA GLY A 114 -5.77 3.28 -6.87
C GLY A 114 -4.92 3.17 -5.60
N GLY A 115 -3.74 2.56 -5.71
CA GLY A 115 -2.90 2.27 -4.54
C GLY A 115 -2.24 3.52 -3.94
N HIS A 116 -1.14 3.32 -3.19
CA HIS A 116 -0.43 4.40 -2.50
C HIS A 116 -0.12 5.63 -3.37
N PRO A 117 0.43 5.48 -4.59
CA PRO A 117 0.77 6.64 -5.41
C PRO A 117 -0.47 7.34 -5.95
N GLN A 118 -1.46 6.55 -6.41
CA GLN A 118 -2.59 7.04 -7.21
C GLN A 118 -3.71 7.66 -6.36
N PHE A 119 -3.88 7.20 -5.12
CA PHE A 119 -5.02 7.61 -4.28
C PHE A 119 -4.59 8.12 -2.91
N VAL A 120 -3.74 7.38 -2.19
CA VAL A 120 -3.35 7.79 -0.82
C VAL A 120 -2.62 9.13 -0.84
N ARG A 121 -1.56 9.24 -1.66
CA ARG A 121 -0.70 10.42 -1.70
C ARG A 121 -1.41 11.70 -2.15
N PRO A 122 -2.12 11.75 -3.30
CA PRO A 122 -2.72 12.98 -3.80
C PRO A 122 -4.07 13.33 -3.17
N LEU A 123 -4.76 12.38 -2.52
CA LEU A 123 -6.12 12.56 -2.02
C LEU A 123 -6.26 12.28 -0.52
N ILE A 124 -6.06 11.04 -0.07
CA ILE A 124 -6.37 10.66 1.32
C ILE A 124 -5.46 11.36 2.33
N ASN A 125 -4.14 11.33 2.10
CA ASN A 125 -3.16 11.98 2.96
C ASN A 125 -3.46 13.50 3.12
N PRO A 126 -3.63 14.30 2.04
CA PRO A 126 -3.96 15.70 2.21
C PRO A 126 -5.34 15.95 2.83
N MET A 127 -6.33 15.08 2.63
CA MET A 127 -7.62 15.19 3.34
C MET A 127 -7.45 14.99 4.85
N VAL A 128 -6.69 13.98 5.27
CA VAL A 128 -6.47 13.68 6.69
C VAL A 128 -5.64 14.77 7.38
N GLN A 129 -4.63 15.32 6.70
CA GLN A 129 -3.90 16.49 7.18
C GLN A 129 -4.78 17.76 7.23
N GLY A 130 -5.65 17.94 6.23
CA GLY A 130 -6.63 19.03 6.19
C GLY A 130 -7.61 18.96 7.36
N ALA A 131 -8.15 17.78 7.66
CA ALA A 131 -9.04 17.56 8.81
C ALA A 131 -8.36 17.89 10.14
N LEU A 132 -7.09 17.52 10.32
CA LEU A 132 -6.33 17.87 11.52
C LEU A 132 -6.24 19.39 11.69
N ARG A 133 -5.88 20.10 10.60
CA ARG A 133 -5.70 21.54 10.60
C ARG A 133 -7.01 22.29 10.84
N THR A 134 -8.10 21.88 10.20
CA THR A 134 -9.42 22.48 10.39
C THR A 134 -9.91 22.28 11.82
N ARG A 135 -9.75 21.08 12.38
CA ARG A 135 -10.25 20.75 13.72
C ARG A 135 -9.59 21.58 14.83
N PHE A 136 -8.29 21.81 14.74
CA PHE A 136 -7.50 22.52 15.76
C PHE A 136 -7.06 23.93 15.32
N LYS A 137 -7.68 24.47 14.26
CA LYS A 137 -7.38 25.79 13.67
C LYS A 137 -5.89 26.04 13.44
N LEU A 138 -5.16 25.01 12.99
CA LEU A 138 -3.72 25.06 12.79
C LEU A 138 -3.35 25.51 11.38
N ASN A 139 -2.32 26.35 11.28
CA ASN A 139 -1.62 26.62 10.04
C ASN A 139 -0.67 25.47 9.68
N SER A 140 -0.28 25.37 8.40
CA SER A 140 0.60 24.30 7.91
C SER A 140 1.93 24.18 8.68
N LYS A 141 2.45 25.29 9.22
CA LYS A 141 3.71 25.34 9.98
C LYS A 141 3.55 24.96 11.47
N GLN A 142 2.32 24.84 11.96
CA GLN A 142 2.02 24.52 13.35
C GLN A 142 1.81 23.01 13.56
N VAL A 143 1.71 22.24 12.48
CA VAL A 143 1.72 20.78 12.55
C VAL A 143 3.18 20.32 12.61
N GLU A 144 3.52 19.46 13.56
CA GLU A 144 4.88 18.97 13.73
C GLU A 144 5.22 17.98 12.61
N ASP A 145 6.47 18.02 12.10
CA ASP A 145 6.91 17.13 11.02
C ASP A 145 6.72 15.65 11.38
N LYS A 146 6.94 15.29 12.65
CA LYS A 146 6.70 13.94 13.18
C LYS A 146 5.25 13.50 12.99
N ASP A 147 4.29 14.40 13.20
CA ASP A 147 2.86 14.08 13.05
C ASP A 147 2.46 14.03 11.57
N VAL A 148 3.10 14.83 10.71
CA VAL A 148 2.95 14.71 9.25
C VAL A 148 3.42 13.33 8.77
N GLU A 149 4.58 12.86 9.22
CA GLU A 149 5.09 11.52 8.91
C GLU A 149 4.19 10.43 9.49
N LEU A 150 3.68 10.60 10.71
CA LEU A 150 2.73 9.68 11.32
C LEU A 150 1.44 9.56 10.49
N ILE A 151 0.89 10.68 9.99
CA ILE A 151 -0.29 10.67 9.12
C ILE A 151 0.01 9.96 7.80
N LYS A 152 1.17 10.21 7.17
CA LYS A 152 1.58 9.50 5.94
C LYS A 152 1.64 7.99 6.17
N ALA A 153 2.21 7.57 7.31
CA ALA A 153 2.30 6.16 7.66
C ALA A 153 0.92 5.55 7.89
N GLN A 154 0.06 6.20 8.68
CA GLN A 154 -1.28 5.67 9.00
C GLN A 154 -2.20 5.63 7.77
N THR A 155 -2.18 6.66 6.93
CA THR A 155 -2.97 6.68 5.69
C THR A 155 -2.54 5.61 4.69
N SER A 156 -1.23 5.36 4.58
CA SER A 156 -0.71 4.23 3.80
C SER A 156 -1.10 2.89 4.43
N ALA A 157 -1.08 2.78 5.76
CA ALA A 157 -1.52 1.57 6.44
C ALA A 157 -2.99 1.23 6.14
N MET A 158 -3.89 2.22 6.07
CA MET A 158 -5.30 1.99 5.71
C MET A 158 -5.46 1.37 4.32
N GLU A 159 -4.68 1.83 3.33
CA GLU A 159 -4.69 1.25 1.98
C GLU A 159 -4.20 -0.20 2.00
N ASN A 160 -3.14 -0.49 2.76
CA ASN A 160 -2.61 -1.85 2.88
C ASN A 160 -3.60 -2.79 3.56
N TYR A 161 -4.16 -2.40 4.71
CA TYR A 161 -5.13 -3.22 5.42
C TYR A 161 -6.39 -3.43 4.58
N GLY A 162 -6.97 -2.36 4.05
CA GLY A 162 -8.19 -2.45 3.25
C GLY A 162 -8.00 -3.28 1.98
N ASN A 163 -6.89 -3.10 1.27
CA ASN A 163 -6.60 -3.92 0.08
C ASN A 163 -6.33 -5.37 0.45
N PHE A 164 -5.47 -5.63 1.45
CA PHE A 164 -5.03 -6.98 1.79
C PHE A 164 -6.18 -7.85 2.31
N PHE A 165 -6.97 -7.33 3.25
CA PHE A 165 -8.09 -8.09 3.82
C PHE A 165 -9.31 -8.06 2.90
N GLY A 166 -9.58 -6.94 2.24
CA GLY A 166 -10.71 -6.82 1.31
C GLY A 166 -10.59 -7.73 0.08
N GLN A 167 -9.41 -7.84 -0.54
CA GLN A 167 -9.23 -8.69 -1.73
C GLN A 167 -9.43 -10.19 -1.45
N ASN A 168 -9.27 -10.62 -0.20
CA ASN A 168 -9.48 -12.01 0.23
C ASN A 168 -10.97 -12.32 0.42
N LEU A 169 -11.84 -11.33 0.43
CA LEU A 169 -13.29 -11.55 0.47
C LEU A 169 -13.88 -11.81 -0.92
N PHE A 170 -13.08 -11.61 -1.98
CA PHE A 170 -13.46 -11.92 -3.34
C PHE A 170 -13.03 -13.34 -3.71
N VAL A 171 -13.99 -14.15 -4.17
CA VAL A 171 -13.79 -15.57 -4.51
C VAL A 171 -12.74 -15.76 -5.62
N GLY A 172 -12.63 -14.82 -6.55
CA GLY A 172 -11.61 -14.82 -7.61
C GLY A 172 -10.28 -14.17 -7.20
N GLY A 173 -10.09 -13.85 -5.92
CA GLY A 173 -8.86 -13.25 -5.43
C GLY A 173 -7.67 -14.19 -5.57
N ALA A 174 -6.51 -13.66 -5.96
CA ALA A 174 -5.31 -14.47 -6.21
C ALA A 174 -4.91 -15.34 -4.99
N GLY A 175 -5.07 -14.80 -3.77
CA GLY A 175 -4.82 -15.56 -2.54
C GLY A 175 -5.76 -16.74 -2.34
N ILE A 176 -7.06 -16.55 -2.63
CA ILE A 176 -8.07 -17.63 -2.53
C ILE A 176 -7.79 -18.71 -3.55
N LEU A 177 -7.56 -18.36 -4.82
CA LEU A 177 -7.29 -19.32 -5.88
C LEU A 177 -6.02 -20.13 -5.61
N LEU A 178 -4.99 -19.50 -5.05
CA LEU A 178 -3.77 -20.19 -4.62
C LEU A 178 -4.05 -21.20 -3.51
N MET A 179 -4.86 -20.84 -2.51
CA MET A 179 -5.27 -21.76 -1.43
C MET A 179 -6.08 -22.93 -1.98
N VAL A 180 -7.06 -22.69 -2.85
CA VAL A 180 -7.84 -23.76 -3.52
C VAL A 180 -6.92 -24.70 -4.30
N GLY A 181 -5.99 -24.16 -5.09
CA GLY A 181 -5.03 -24.96 -5.85
C GLY A 181 -4.13 -25.81 -4.94
N THR A 182 -3.71 -25.25 -3.80
CA THR A 182 -2.88 -25.93 -2.81
C THR A 182 -3.66 -27.04 -2.08
N PHE A 183 -4.90 -26.77 -1.64
CA PHE A 183 -5.73 -27.81 -1.01
C PHE A 183 -6.04 -28.95 -1.96
N LYS A 184 -6.33 -28.63 -3.23
CA LYS A 184 -6.57 -29.62 -4.28
C LYS A 184 -5.35 -30.53 -4.50
N SER A 185 -4.12 -29.99 -4.46
CA SER A 185 -2.90 -30.82 -4.59
C SER A 185 -2.70 -31.77 -3.40
N LEU A 186 -3.21 -31.40 -2.23
CA LEU A 186 -3.23 -32.21 -1.01
C LEU A 186 -4.43 -33.16 -0.91
N LYS A 187 -5.28 -33.25 -1.95
CA LYS A 187 -6.53 -34.03 -1.98
C LYS A 187 -7.58 -33.57 -0.95
N ILE A 188 -7.54 -32.30 -0.56
CA ILE A 188 -8.55 -31.66 0.30
C ILE A 188 -9.48 -30.85 -0.62
N ASN A 189 -10.76 -31.20 -0.67
CA ASN A 189 -11.76 -30.44 -1.41
C ASN A 189 -12.22 -29.24 -0.57
N VAL A 190 -11.92 -28.04 -1.05
CA VAL A 190 -12.35 -26.78 -0.44
C VAL A 190 -12.83 -25.85 -1.55
N ASP A 191 -14.04 -25.32 -1.39
CA ASP A 191 -14.58 -24.35 -2.34
C ASP A 191 -14.04 -22.94 -2.07
N ALA A 192 -13.86 -22.18 -3.14
CA ALA A 192 -13.38 -20.80 -3.05
C ALA A 192 -14.33 -19.90 -2.22
N VAL A 193 -15.62 -20.22 -2.22
CA VAL A 193 -16.64 -19.52 -1.42
C VAL A 193 -16.43 -19.76 0.07
N ASP A 194 -16.12 -21.00 0.49
CA ASP A 194 -15.87 -21.32 1.89
C ASP A 194 -14.65 -20.57 2.43
N LEU A 195 -13.60 -20.45 1.62
CA LEU A 195 -12.40 -19.67 1.98
C LEU A 195 -12.68 -18.17 2.05
N ALA A 196 -13.53 -17.64 1.17
CA ALA A 196 -13.94 -16.23 1.21
C ALA A 196 -14.76 -15.96 2.48
N LEU A 197 -15.72 -16.83 2.81
CA LEU A 197 -16.52 -16.74 4.03
C LEU A 197 -15.66 -16.87 5.29
N ALA A 198 -14.66 -17.76 5.30
CA ALA A 198 -13.69 -17.88 6.39
C ALA A 198 -12.82 -16.62 6.57
N SER A 199 -12.68 -15.79 5.54
CA SER A 199 -11.93 -14.53 5.59
C SER A 199 -12.75 -13.36 6.16
N VAL A 200 -14.10 -13.45 6.15
CA VAL A 200 -15.00 -12.39 6.65
C VAL A 200 -14.74 -12.04 8.12
N PRO A 201 -14.65 -13.01 9.06
CA PRO A 201 -14.37 -12.69 10.46
C PRO A 201 -13.05 -11.95 10.64
N ILE A 202 -12.02 -12.33 9.87
CA ILE A 202 -10.70 -11.70 9.95
C ILE A 202 -10.74 -10.26 9.45
N ALA A 203 -11.44 -10.01 8.34
CA ALA A 203 -11.59 -8.67 7.80
C ALA A 203 -12.32 -7.74 8.79
N LEU A 204 -13.41 -8.23 9.41
CA LEU A 204 -14.14 -7.51 10.46
C LEU A 204 -13.29 -7.24 11.71
N ILE A 205 -12.53 -8.23 12.18
CA ILE A 205 -11.62 -8.06 13.34
C ILE A 205 -10.57 -7.00 13.02
N THR A 206 -9.95 -7.06 11.83
CA THR A 206 -8.99 -6.04 11.41
C THR A 206 -9.65 -4.66 11.37
N PHE A 207 -10.86 -4.53 10.80
CA PHE A 207 -11.58 -3.27 10.75
C PHE A 207 -11.78 -2.68 12.15
N VAL A 208 -12.23 -3.49 13.13
CA VAL A 208 -12.42 -3.06 14.51
C VAL A 208 -11.10 -2.65 15.16
N ILE A 209 -10.04 -3.44 15.02
CA ILE A 209 -8.72 -3.12 15.59
C ILE A 209 -8.19 -1.80 15.02
N VAL A 210 -8.28 -1.63 13.71
CA VAL A 210 -7.79 -0.42 13.03
C VAL A 210 -8.66 0.79 13.38
N TRP A 211 -9.97 0.63 13.49
CA TRP A 211 -10.86 1.68 13.98
C TRP A 211 -10.48 2.14 15.39
N LEU A 212 -10.25 1.20 16.32
CA LEU A 212 -9.78 1.52 17.68
C LEU A 212 -8.42 2.22 17.67
N ASN A 213 -7.50 1.81 16.80
CA ASN A 213 -6.21 2.48 16.62
C ASN A 213 -6.38 3.91 16.11
N ASN A 214 -7.25 4.14 15.13
CA ASN A 214 -7.58 5.46 14.61
C ASN A 214 -8.22 6.36 15.69
N MET A 215 -9.07 5.80 16.56
CA MET A 215 -9.60 6.53 17.72
C MET A 215 -8.50 6.90 18.73
N ARG A 216 -7.53 6.01 18.97
CA ARG A 216 -6.37 6.32 19.82
C ARG A 216 -5.53 7.45 19.22
N LEU A 217 -5.34 7.44 17.91
CA LEU A 217 -4.63 8.51 17.21
C LEU A 217 -5.36 9.85 17.31
N ASP A 218 -6.69 9.87 17.17
CA ASP A 218 -7.49 11.09 17.39
C ASP A 218 -7.33 11.63 18.81
N ARG A 219 -7.28 10.75 19.82
CA ARG A 219 -7.01 11.16 21.22
C ARG A 219 -5.59 11.69 21.42
N TYR A 220 -4.60 11.12 20.74
CA TYR A 220 -3.23 11.64 20.75
C TYR A 220 -3.17 13.05 20.19
N PHE A 221 -3.75 13.30 19.01
CA PHE A 221 -3.79 14.64 18.43
C PHE A 221 -4.58 15.62 19.29
N GLN A 222 -5.69 15.18 19.87
CA GLN A 222 -6.47 16.01 20.78
C GLN A 222 -5.64 16.46 21.99
N ARG A 223 -5.00 15.54 22.71
CA ARG A 223 -4.15 15.91 23.86
C ARG A 223 -3.03 16.87 23.49
N LYS A 224 -2.44 16.70 22.31
CA LYS A 224 -1.28 17.48 21.87
C LYS A 224 -1.65 18.89 21.40
N TYR A 225 -2.69 19.02 20.58
CA TYR A 225 -3.02 20.27 19.90
C TYR A 225 -4.08 21.10 20.61
N GLU A 226 -4.96 20.48 21.40
CA GLU A 226 -5.92 21.20 22.26
C GLU A 226 -5.17 21.96 23.38
N GLN A 227 -4.04 21.43 23.87
CA GLN A 227 -3.17 22.14 24.83
C GLN A 227 -2.44 23.35 24.21
N GLN A 228 -2.12 23.33 22.92
CA GLN A 228 -1.42 24.43 22.23
C GLN A 228 -2.34 25.59 21.81
N GLU A 229 -3.66 25.36 21.71
CA GLU A 229 -4.63 26.46 21.58
C GLU A 229 -4.71 27.27 22.89
N VAL A 230 -4.79 26.60 24.03
CA VAL A 230 -4.93 27.27 25.35
C VAL A 230 -3.74 28.17 25.68
N THR A 231 -2.51 27.79 25.29
CA THR A 231 -1.30 28.60 25.60
C THR A 231 -1.09 29.80 24.66
N LYS A 232 -1.89 29.97 23.60
CA LYS A 232 -1.79 31.11 22.67
C LYS A 232 -2.79 32.22 22.96
N ASP A 233 -3.81 31.93 23.76
CA ASP A 233 -4.85 32.88 24.17
C ASP A 233 -4.58 33.49 25.57
N GLU A 234 -3.45 33.15 26.21
CA GLU A 234 -2.87 33.82 27.40
C GLU A 234 -1.70 34.74 27.00
#